data_AF-A0A2J5PI41-F1
#
_entry.id   AF-A0A2J5PI41-F1
#
_cell.length_a   1.000
_cell.length_b   1.000
_cell.length_c   1.000
_cell.angle_alpha   90.00
_cell.angle_beta   90.00
_cell.angle_gamma   90.00
#
_symmetry.space_group_name_H-M   'P 1'
#
loop_
_entity.id
_entity.type
_entity.pdbx_description
1 polymer ?
#
loop_
_entity_poly.entity_id
_entity_poly.type
_entity_poly.pdbx_seq_one_letter_code
_entity_poly.pdbx_strand_id
1 'polypeptide(L)' 'MRDYAIEINSLNKYYGENHVLRGINVSITPGEVICVIGGSG' A
#
# COMPACT_ATOMS: atom_id res chain seq x y z
N MET A 1 -5.87 -2.68 -21.42
CA MET A 1 -6.36 -2.01 -20.20
C MET A 1 -5.64 -2.65 -19.04
N ARG A 2 -5.03 -1.88 -18.12
CA ARG A 2 -4.46 -2.47 -16.91
C ARG A 2 -5.62 -2.69 -15.94
N ASP A 3 -5.89 -3.94 -15.63
CA ASP A 3 -6.96 -4.32 -14.70
C ASP A 3 -6.30 -4.74 -13.38
N TYR A 4 -6.44 -3.88 -12.38
CA TYR A 4 -5.92 -4.13 -11.04
C TYR A 4 -7.10 -4.42 -10.11
N ALA A 5 -6.98 -5.50 -9.34
CA ALA A 5 -7.94 -5.80 -8.28
C ALA A 5 -7.81 -4.82 -7.11
N ILE A 6 -6.59 -4.38 -6.81
CA ILE A 6 -6.30 -3.36 -5.80
C ILE A 6 -5.28 -2.39 -6.38
N GLU A 7 -5.58 -1.10 -6.32
CA GLU A 7 -4.65 -0.03 -6.70
C GLU A 7 -4.62 1.03 -5.59
N ILE A 8 -3.42 1.31 -5.10
CA ILE A 8 -3.13 2.35 -4.12
C ILE A 8 -2.15 3.31 -4.77
N ASN A 9 -2.52 4.59 -4.85
CA ASN A 9 -1.69 5.65 -5.39
C ASN A 9 -1.39 6.68 -4.30
N SER A 10 -0.10 6.87 -4.00
CA SER A 10 0.43 7.87 -3.07
C SER A 10 -0.24 7.88 -1.70
N LEU A 11 -0.37 6.71 -1.06
CA LEU A 11 -0.95 6.59 0.28
C LEU A 11 -0.06 7.26 1.33
N ASN A 12 -0.63 8.25 2.00
CA ASN A 12 -0.05 8.92 3.15
C ASN A 12 -0.95 8.71 4.36
N LYS A 13 -0.41 8.18 5.46
CA LYS A 13 -1.17 7.91 6.70
C LYS A 13 -0.47 8.53 7.89
N TYR A 14 -1.23 9.22 8.72
CA TYR A 14 -0.75 9.86 9.94
C TYR A 14 -1.44 9.26 11.16
N TYR A 15 -0.71 9.17 12.28
CA TYR A 15 -1.21 8.80 13.59
C TYR A 15 -0.83 9.91 14.58
N GLY A 16 -1.78 10.82 14.84
CA GLY A 16 -1.47 12.13 15.41
C GLY A 16 -0.49 12.88 14.49
N GLU A 17 0.56 13.44 15.06
CA GLU A 17 1.62 14.13 14.32
C GLU A 17 2.57 13.19 13.56
N ASN A 18 2.48 11.86 13.78
CA ASN A 18 3.41 10.91 13.18
C ASN A 18 2.96 10.50 11.77
N HIS A 19 3.77 10.80 10.75
CA HIS A 19 3.56 10.32 9.37
C HIS A 19 4.07 8.87 9.24
N VAL A 20 3.16 7.90 9.38
CA VAL A 20 3.46 6.46 9.53
C VAL A 20 3.48 5.68 8.20
N LEU A 21 2.73 6.08 7.18
CA LEU A 21 2.89 5.57 5.80
C LEU A 21 3.14 6.75 4.89
N ARG A 22 4.19 6.70 4.06
CA ARG A 22 4.69 7.86 3.29
C ARG A 22 4.68 7.55 1.81
N GLY A 23 3.73 8.12 1.07
CA GLY A 23 3.66 8.03 -0.40
C GLY A 23 3.71 6.61 -0.97
N ILE A 24 3.03 5.65 -0.34
CA ILE A 24 3.07 4.25 -0.76
C ILE A 24 2.22 4.03 -2.02
N ASN A 25 2.78 3.33 -3.01
CA ASN A 25 2.08 2.92 -4.23
C ASN A 25 2.04 1.39 -4.31
N VAL A 26 0.88 0.82 -4.63
CA VAL A 26 0.67 -0.63 -4.77
C VAL A 26 -0.28 -0.89 -5.93
N SER A 27 0.02 -1.89 -6.74
CA SER A 27 -0.90 -2.40 -7.76
C SER A 27 -0.90 -3.92 -7.68
N ILE A 28 -2.07 -4.52 -7.52
CA ILE A 28 -2.25 -5.97 -7.37
C ILE A 28 -3.23 -6.42 -8.44
N THR A 29 -2.83 -7.43 -9.20
CA THR A 29 -3.64 -8.01 -10.28
C THR A 29 -4.65 -9.02 -9.73
N PRO A 30 -5.78 -9.26 -10.43
CA PRO A 30 -6.74 -10.27 -10.00
C PRO A 30 -6.10 -11.67 -9.87
N GLY A 31 -6.31 -12.32 -8.72
CA GLY A 31 -5.75 -13.65 -8.42
C GLY A 31 -4.32 -13.64 -7.86
N GLU A 32 -3.68 -12.48 -7.77
CA GLU A 32 -2.33 -12.34 -7.21
C GLU A 32 -2.35 -12.44 -5.68
N VAL A 33 -1.45 -13.26 -5.13
CA VAL A 33 -1.28 -13.44 -3.68
C VAL A 33 0.02 -12.78 -3.26
N ILE A 34 -0.08 -11.76 -2.41
CA ILE A 34 1.07 -11.03 -1.88
C ILE A 34 1.12 -11.11 -0.36
N CYS A 35 2.31 -10.85 0.20
CA CYS A 35 2.53 -10.70 1.62
C CYS A 35 3.16 -9.32 1.90
N VAL A 36 2.71 -8.66 2.96
CA VAL A 36 3.34 -7.43 3.47
C VAL A 36 4.27 -7.83 4.62
N ILE A 37 5.55 -7.49 4.49
CA ILE A 37 6.58 -7.76 5.50
C ILE A 37 7.18 -6.43 6.00
N GLY A 38 7.59 -6.42 7.26
CA GLY A 38 8.19 -5.25 7.90
C GLY A 38 8.66 -5.57 9.32
N GLY A 39 9.60 -4.76 9.83
CA GLY A 39 9.98 -4.82 11.24
C GLY A 39 8.84 -4.38 12.16
N SER A 40 8.97 -4.65 13.46
CA SER A 40 8.01 -4.15 14.46
C SER A 40 8.03 -2.61 14.47
N GLY A 41 6.86 -2.00 14.30
CA GLY A 41 6.64 -0.56 14.21
C GLY A 41 5.21 -0.23 13.85
#